data_AF-A0A952NVP3-F1
#
_entry.id   AF-A0A952NVP3-F1
#
_cell.length_a   1.000
_cell.length_b   1.000
_cell.length_c   1.000
_cell.angle_alpha   90.00
_cell.angle_beta   90.00
_cell.angle_gamma   90.00
#
_symmetry.space_group_name_H-M   'P 1'
#
loop_
_entity.id
_entity.type
_entity.pdbx_description
1 polymer ?
#
loop_
_entity_poly.entity_id
_entity_poly.type
_entity_poly.pdbx_seq_one_letter_code
_entity_poly.pdbx_strand_id
1 'polypeptide(L)'
;MDDIRLTRNVLGPWTGLLALTLPLMACTPKTNLEISAESLAPQGQPSKRDMNAFPLNKTVCDPWSGGAPDTSQNGVRARLAHRSSGQPAWTRSSDYLDHGSASGRSLFFSDLNVPTRLFHQGFATETSSVVTDDQGEKLIEYFGMGFSSQIRLASEDPAGDYEFALLSDDGTTMHIGTDGQRKVLIDNEGDHPTRMGCANDRVSLQHGQGLDMDITYFQGPRMHIAMMLMWRKVDAATRTEPLCGTSGNDAFFNPDDNSKPNSNYKKLLSRGWAPVPARNYFLPGQAVFNPCVSGEELTITGGAIVEVSSFQAEIQWRTSRPATSQALVHRLSTGDQYLTDSDQMLRSAHQLRIEGLESGEDYDIQPVSVAEDGAKALGEKIRISTP
;
A
#
# COMPACT_ATOMS: atom_id res chain seq x y z
N MET A 1 41.36 13.68 57.76
CA MET A 1 41.55 13.53 59.21
C MET A 1 40.31 12.86 59.74
N ASP A 2 40.45 11.57 60.04
CA ASP A 2 39.91 10.81 61.19
C ASP A 2 38.44 11.10 61.60
N ASP A 3 37.56 10.15 61.89
CA ASP A 3 37.75 8.77 62.29
C ASP A 3 36.38 8.05 62.22
N ILE A 4 36.45 6.72 62.22
CA ILE A 4 35.35 5.75 62.17
C ILE A 4 34.83 5.45 63.58
N ARG A 5 33.51 5.26 63.78
CA ARG A 5 32.89 4.11 64.48
C ARG A 5 31.39 4.26 64.75
N LEU A 6 30.77 3.08 64.95
CA LEU A 6 29.44 2.72 65.49
C LEU A 6 28.52 2.11 64.40
N THR A 7 27.88 0.95 64.52
CA THR A 7 27.87 -0.14 65.51
C THR A 7 27.16 -1.33 64.83
N ARG A 8 27.50 -2.56 65.22
CA ARG A 8 26.84 -3.81 64.80
C ARG A 8 25.34 -3.81 65.20
N ASN A 9 24.48 -4.37 64.35
CA ASN A 9 23.23 -4.98 64.80
C ASN A 9 22.88 -6.26 64.04
N VAL A 10 22.13 -7.09 64.77
CA VAL A 10 21.96 -8.54 64.68
C VAL A 10 21.04 -8.96 63.52
N LEU A 11 21.39 -10.03 62.81
CA LEU A 11 20.53 -10.72 61.84
C LEU A 11 19.65 -11.75 62.58
N GLY A 12 18.33 -11.66 62.38
CA GLY A 12 17.36 -12.71 62.71
C GLY A 12 16.71 -13.24 61.43
N PRO A 13 16.40 -14.55 61.32
CA PRO A 13 15.88 -15.13 60.10
C PRO A 13 14.36 -14.89 59.98
N TRP A 14 13.94 -14.33 58.84
CA TRP A 14 12.55 -14.23 58.42
C TRP A 14 12.17 -15.48 57.61
N THR A 15 11.21 -16.26 58.10
CA THR A 15 10.52 -17.31 57.34
C THR A 15 9.32 -16.70 56.61
N GLY A 16 9.50 -16.40 55.33
CA GLY A 16 8.41 -15.97 54.44
C GLY A 16 7.70 -17.17 53.80
N LEU A 17 6.43 -17.36 54.14
CA LEU A 17 5.53 -18.31 53.50
C LEU A 17 5.09 -17.72 52.14
N LEU A 18 5.50 -18.33 51.03
CA LEU A 18 5.09 -17.94 49.68
C LEU A 18 3.71 -18.57 49.38
N ALA A 19 2.64 -17.78 49.43
CA ALA A 19 1.32 -18.21 48.96
C ALA A 19 1.26 -18.06 47.44
N LEU A 20 1.21 -19.18 46.74
CA LEU A 20 1.09 -19.26 45.28
C LEU A 20 -0.38 -19.03 44.89
N THR A 21 -0.75 -17.81 44.52
CA THR A 21 -2.04 -17.49 43.91
C THR A 21 -1.98 -17.77 42.41
N LEU A 22 -2.63 -18.86 41.98
CA LEU A 22 -2.88 -19.13 40.55
C LEU A 22 -3.92 -18.14 40.01
N PRO A 23 -3.60 -17.32 38.98
CA PRO A 23 -4.61 -16.52 38.31
C PRO A 23 -5.50 -17.44 37.47
N LEU A 24 -6.79 -17.48 37.81
CA LEU A 24 -7.84 -17.99 36.92
C LEU A 24 -7.86 -17.09 35.69
N MET A 25 -7.36 -17.59 34.55
CA MET A 25 -7.57 -16.95 33.26
C MET A 25 -9.06 -17.06 32.91
N ALA A 26 -9.79 -15.97 33.08
CA ALA A 26 -11.09 -15.80 32.47
C ALA A 26 -10.88 -15.69 30.95
N CYS A 27 -11.33 -16.70 30.20
CA CYS A 27 -11.49 -16.57 28.75
C CYS A 27 -12.61 -15.54 28.51
N THR A 28 -12.24 -14.34 28.08
CA THR A 28 -13.19 -13.42 27.46
C THR A 28 -13.61 -14.03 26.11
N PRO A 29 -14.90 -14.28 25.88
CA PRO A 29 -15.36 -14.73 24.56
C PRO A 29 -15.08 -13.65 23.53
N LYS A 30 -14.33 -13.99 22.46
CA LYS A 30 -14.23 -13.16 21.25
C LYS A 30 -15.64 -13.07 20.66
N THR A 31 -16.25 -11.90 20.73
CA THR A 31 -17.64 -11.65 20.29
C THR A 31 -17.80 -11.44 18.79
N ASN A 32 -16.72 -11.56 18.00
CA ASN A 32 -16.80 -11.64 16.54
C ASN A 32 -16.16 -12.97 16.13
N LEU A 33 -16.97 -13.90 15.63
CA LEU A 33 -16.50 -15.09 14.91
C LEU A 33 -15.88 -14.58 13.60
N GLU A 34 -14.55 -14.43 13.58
CA GLU A 34 -13.82 -14.14 12.35
C GLU A 34 -13.86 -15.38 11.47
N ILE A 35 -14.28 -15.24 10.20
CA ILE A 35 -14.21 -16.32 9.22
C ILE A 35 -12.74 -16.68 9.02
N SER A 36 -12.38 -17.92 9.30
CA SER A 36 -11.03 -18.47 9.16
C SER A 36 -11.03 -19.62 8.17
N ALA A 37 -9.84 -20.08 7.79
CA ALA A 37 -9.73 -21.31 7.03
C ALA A 37 -8.51 -22.15 7.39
N GLU A 38 -8.65 -23.47 7.25
CA GLU A 38 -7.60 -24.45 7.41
C GLU A 38 -7.42 -25.26 6.12
N SER A 39 -6.17 -25.39 5.69
CA SER A 39 -5.80 -26.17 4.51
C SER A 39 -5.63 -27.64 4.88
N LEU A 40 -6.35 -28.53 4.18
CA LEU A 40 -6.33 -29.98 4.41
C LEU A 40 -5.44 -30.73 3.40
N ALA A 41 -4.87 -30.01 2.42
CA ALA A 41 -4.09 -30.61 1.35
C ALA A 41 -2.70 -31.11 1.84
N PRO A 42 -2.11 -32.15 1.20
CA PRO A 42 -0.79 -32.67 1.53
C PRO A 42 0.34 -31.67 1.23
N GLN A 43 1.57 -31.97 1.71
CA GLN A 43 2.73 -31.06 1.72
C GLN A 43 2.94 -30.26 0.44
N GLY A 44 3.15 -28.95 0.58
CA GLY A 44 3.56 -28.03 -0.47
C GLY A 44 4.97 -27.48 -0.25
N GLN A 45 5.41 -26.56 -1.11
CA GLN A 45 6.62 -25.78 -0.85
C GLN A 45 6.27 -24.46 -0.14
N PRO A 46 6.97 -24.05 0.92
CA PRO A 46 6.74 -22.75 1.54
C PRO A 46 6.96 -21.61 0.54
N SER A 47 6.02 -20.67 0.50
CA SER A 47 6.17 -19.39 -0.20
C SER A 47 7.30 -18.59 0.41
N LYS A 48 8.06 -17.85 -0.41
CA LYS A 48 9.07 -16.90 0.12
C LYS A 48 8.46 -15.56 0.53
N ARG A 49 7.19 -15.38 0.23
CA ARG A 49 6.42 -14.15 0.47
C ARG A 49 5.27 -14.46 1.42
N ASP A 50 5.00 -13.54 2.34
CA ASP A 50 3.79 -13.61 3.14
C ASP A 50 2.60 -13.11 2.31
N MET A 51 1.82 -14.02 1.76
CA MET A 51 0.64 -13.69 0.95
C MET A 51 -0.50 -13.05 1.78
N ASN A 52 -0.43 -13.11 3.11
CA ASN A 52 -1.41 -12.47 3.99
C ASN A 52 -1.05 -11.01 4.31
N ALA A 53 0.20 -10.60 4.04
CA ALA A 53 0.64 -9.22 4.27
C ALA A 53 -0.15 -8.19 3.43
N PHE A 54 -0.59 -8.59 2.23
CA PHE A 54 -1.37 -7.76 1.31
C PHE A 54 -2.55 -8.55 0.72
N PRO A 55 -3.68 -8.67 1.46
CA PRO A 55 -4.84 -9.42 1.00
C PRO A 55 -5.38 -8.89 -0.32
N LEU A 56 -5.66 -9.76 -1.29
CA LEU A 56 -6.06 -9.36 -2.64
C LEU A 56 -7.33 -8.51 -2.68
N ASN A 57 -8.30 -8.78 -1.81
CA ASN A 57 -9.54 -8.02 -1.71
C ASN A 57 -9.37 -6.62 -1.06
N LYS A 58 -8.20 -6.35 -0.47
CA LYS A 58 -7.82 -5.06 0.11
C LYS A 58 -6.65 -4.40 -0.61
N THR A 59 -6.13 -5.02 -1.67
CA THR A 59 -4.99 -4.51 -2.42
C THR A 59 -5.48 -3.83 -3.69
N VAL A 60 -5.03 -2.60 -3.91
CA VAL A 60 -5.31 -1.82 -5.12
C VAL A 60 -4.02 -1.67 -5.91
N CYS A 61 -4.04 -2.16 -7.14
CA CYS A 61 -2.92 -2.10 -8.06
C CYS A 61 -3.07 -0.94 -9.02
N ASP A 62 -2.05 -0.09 -9.01
CA ASP A 62 -1.81 1.03 -9.89
C ASP A 62 -3.08 1.83 -10.24
N PRO A 63 -3.65 2.55 -9.25
CA PRO A 63 -4.87 3.33 -9.44
C PRO A 63 -4.66 4.57 -10.34
N TRP A 64 -3.48 4.72 -10.96
CA TRP A 64 -3.12 5.80 -11.87
C TRP A 64 -2.77 5.33 -13.28
N SER A 65 -2.80 4.03 -13.56
CA SER A 65 -2.52 3.46 -14.88
C SER A 65 -1.06 3.63 -15.38
N GLY A 66 -0.07 3.67 -14.47
CA GLY A 66 1.35 3.51 -14.79
C GLY A 66 1.77 2.08 -15.22
N GLY A 67 0.86 1.11 -15.23
CA GLY A 67 1.07 -0.28 -15.60
C GLY A 67 1.62 -1.17 -14.47
N ALA A 68 1.77 -2.47 -14.79
CA ALA A 68 2.32 -3.44 -13.85
C ALA A 68 3.82 -3.18 -13.59
N PRO A 69 4.29 -3.36 -12.33
CA PRO A 69 5.72 -3.25 -12.01
C PRO A 69 6.53 -4.37 -12.66
N ASP A 70 7.77 -4.07 -13.06
CA ASP A 70 8.69 -5.03 -13.68
C ASP A 70 9.02 -6.23 -12.78
N THR A 71 9.17 -5.97 -11.47
CA THR A 71 9.47 -7.00 -10.47
C THR A 71 8.71 -6.75 -9.17
N SER A 72 8.67 -7.76 -8.30
CA SER A 72 8.00 -7.64 -7.00
C SER A 72 8.74 -6.74 -6.02
N GLN A 73 9.91 -6.22 -6.40
CA GLN A 73 10.68 -5.27 -5.62
C GLN A 73 10.52 -3.84 -6.16
N ASN A 74 9.87 -3.64 -7.31
CA ASN A 74 9.66 -2.32 -7.89
C ASN A 74 8.34 -1.70 -7.44
N GLY A 75 8.33 -0.36 -7.41
CA GLY A 75 7.14 0.45 -7.20
C GLY A 75 7.13 1.25 -5.89
N VAL A 76 5.97 1.83 -5.63
CA VAL A 76 5.68 2.69 -4.49
C VAL A 76 4.50 2.11 -3.73
N ARG A 77 4.65 1.93 -2.43
CA ARG A 77 3.53 1.57 -1.56
C ARG A 77 2.88 2.86 -1.05
N ALA A 78 1.55 2.92 -1.03
CA ALA A 78 0.85 4.01 -0.36
C ALA A 78 -0.13 3.52 0.70
N ARG A 79 -0.26 4.33 1.75
CA ARG A 79 -1.36 4.31 2.70
C ARG A 79 -2.29 5.48 2.41
N LEU A 80 -3.56 5.31 2.75
CA LEU A 80 -4.62 6.25 2.48
C LEU A 80 -5.37 6.57 3.77
N ALA A 81 -5.67 7.85 3.99
CA ALA A 81 -6.56 8.30 5.04
C ALA A 81 -7.53 9.34 4.49
N HIS A 82 -8.76 9.35 4.97
CA HIS A 82 -9.80 10.26 4.47
C HIS A 82 -10.48 10.99 5.63
N ARG A 83 -11.03 12.16 5.32
CA ARG A 83 -11.79 12.95 6.29
C ARG A 83 -13.15 12.32 6.55
N SER A 84 -13.44 11.99 7.80
CA SER A 84 -14.77 11.56 8.25
C SER A 84 -15.70 12.73 8.56
N SER A 85 -17.01 12.46 8.63
CA SER A 85 -18.01 13.47 8.99
C SER A 85 -17.68 14.12 10.35
N GLY A 86 -17.73 15.45 10.41
CA GLY A 86 -17.42 16.24 11.61
C GLY A 86 -15.95 16.55 11.83
N GLN A 87 -15.03 16.00 11.04
CA GLN A 87 -13.62 16.40 11.05
C GLN A 87 -13.41 17.68 10.21
N PRO A 88 -12.43 18.54 10.58
CA PRO A 88 -12.13 19.74 9.80
C PRO A 88 -11.49 19.37 8.45
N ALA A 89 -11.56 20.30 7.49
CA ALA A 89 -10.67 20.24 6.33
C ALA A 89 -9.27 20.67 6.77
N TRP A 90 -8.27 19.83 6.53
CA TRP A 90 -6.87 20.18 6.75
C TRP A 90 -6.25 20.67 5.45
N THR A 91 -5.22 21.52 5.57
CA THR A 91 -4.46 22.08 4.45
C THR A 91 -3.03 21.55 4.42
N ARG A 92 -2.74 20.52 5.22
CA ARG A 92 -1.45 19.82 5.26
C ARG A 92 -1.66 18.34 5.02
N SER A 93 -0.80 17.75 4.20
CA SER A 93 -0.87 16.34 3.85
C SER A 93 -0.67 15.40 5.04
N SER A 94 0.19 15.78 5.99
CA SER A 94 0.43 15.05 7.23
C SER A 94 -0.82 14.92 8.09
N ASP A 95 -1.62 15.99 8.18
CA ASP A 95 -2.75 16.05 9.11
C ASP A 95 -3.84 15.02 8.73
N TYR A 96 -4.05 14.78 7.43
CA TYR A 96 -4.94 13.71 6.97
C TYR A 96 -4.44 12.34 7.41
N LEU A 97 -3.13 12.10 7.36
CA LEU A 97 -2.53 10.82 7.71
C LEU A 97 -2.44 10.58 9.22
N ASP A 98 -2.43 11.64 10.02
CA ASP A 98 -2.30 11.60 11.47
C ASP A 98 -3.66 11.68 12.19
N HIS A 99 -4.66 12.30 11.57
CA HIS A 99 -5.98 12.56 12.19
C HIS A 99 -7.17 12.02 11.39
N GLY A 100 -6.99 11.73 10.10
CA GLY A 100 -8.03 11.15 9.26
C GLY A 100 -8.30 9.68 9.59
N SER A 101 -9.40 9.17 9.03
CA SER A 101 -9.73 7.76 9.10
C SER A 101 -8.88 6.99 8.10
N ALA A 102 -7.98 6.14 8.62
CA ALA A 102 -7.15 5.28 7.78
C ALA A 102 -8.02 4.26 7.04
N SER A 103 -7.77 4.08 5.73
CA SER A 103 -8.34 2.96 4.98
C SER A 103 -7.54 1.69 5.27
N GLY A 104 -8.25 0.56 5.38
CA GLY A 104 -7.67 -0.77 5.46
C GLY A 104 -7.08 -1.27 4.13
N ARG A 105 -7.18 -0.49 3.05
CA ARG A 105 -6.63 -0.84 1.73
C ARG A 105 -5.14 -0.56 1.65
N SER A 106 -4.42 -1.46 0.97
CA SER A 106 -3.02 -1.25 0.58
C SER A 106 -2.96 -0.87 -0.89
N LEU A 107 -2.33 0.25 -1.20
CA LEU A 107 -2.20 0.74 -2.57
C LEU A 107 -0.75 0.56 -3.04
N PHE A 108 -0.58 0.16 -4.29
CA PHE A 108 0.73 0.05 -4.93
C PHE A 108 0.69 0.74 -6.29
N PHE A 109 1.76 1.47 -6.59
CA PHE A 109 1.93 2.24 -7.82
C PHE A 109 3.23 1.81 -8.49
N SER A 110 3.27 1.81 -9.82
CA SER A 110 4.52 1.62 -10.55
C SER A 110 5.34 2.91 -10.59
N ASP A 111 4.69 4.06 -10.76
CA ASP A 111 5.29 5.39 -10.73
C ASP A 111 4.39 6.45 -10.07
N LEU A 112 4.91 7.67 -9.95
CA LEU A 112 4.15 8.84 -9.53
C LEU A 112 4.13 9.85 -10.69
N ASN A 113 3.27 9.62 -11.69
CA ASN A 113 3.21 10.39 -12.92
C ASN A 113 1.77 10.74 -13.35
N VAL A 114 1.03 11.44 -12.49
CA VAL A 114 -0.32 11.95 -12.79
C VAL A 114 -0.25 13.41 -13.20
N PRO A 115 -0.32 13.73 -14.51
CA PRO A 115 -0.40 15.11 -14.97
C PRO A 115 -1.72 15.75 -14.56
N THR A 116 -1.77 17.08 -14.57
CA THR A 116 -2.99 17.82 -14.20
C THR A 116 -4.18 17.36 -15.04
N ARG A 117 -5.23 16.90 -14.37
CA ARG A 117 -6.49 16.47 -15.00
C ARG A 117 -7.68 16.83 -14.15
N LEU A 118 -8.87 16.80 -14.76
CA LEU A 118 -10.13 17.04 -14.05
C LEU A 118 -10.40 15.91 -13.05
N PHE A 119 -10.81 16.27 -11.83
CA PHE A 119 -10.99 15.30 -10.76
C PHE A 119 -12.00 14.19 -11.10
N HIS A 120 -13.06 14.49 -11.85
CA HIS A 120 -14.10 13.51 -12.19
C HIS A 120 -13.58 12.35 -13.06
N GLN A 121 -12.39 12.47 -13.64
CA GLN A 121 -11.70 11.37 -14.30
C GLN A 121 -11.14 10.33 -13.29
N GLY A 122 -11.14 10.69 -12.01
CA GLY A 122 -10.95 9.81 -10.86
C GLY A 122 -9.53 9.26 -10.69
N PHE A 123 -9.42 8.42 -9.66
CA PHE A 123 -8.36 7.43 -9.50
C PHE A 123 -8.82 6.13 -10.17
N ALA A 124 -8.62 6.01 -11.47
CA ALA A 124 -9.00 4.82 -12.20
C ALA A 124 -8.01 3.68 -11.94
N THR A 125 -8.48 2.61 -11.31
CA THR A 125 -7.76 1.33 -11.26
C THR A 125 -7.65 0.72 -12.66
N GLU A 126 -6.75 -0.25 -12.85
CA GLU A 126 -6.65 -1.05 -14.07
C GLU A 126 -8.00 -1.68 -14.50
N THR A 127 -8.92 -1.86 -13.56
CA THR A 127 -10.29 -2.38 -13.79
C THR A 127 -11.34 -1.29 -14.04
N SER A 128 -10.94 -0.04 -14.31
CA SER A 128 -11.83 1.13 -14.46
C SER A 128 -12.69 1.46 -13.22
N SER A 129 -12.33 0.91 -12.06
CA SER A 129 -12.99 1.21 -10.79
C SER A 129 -12.37 2.46 -10.16
N VAL A 130 -13.17 3.24 -9.44
CA VAL A 130 -12.67 4.38 -8.66
C VAL A 130 -12.14 3.84 -7.33
N VAL A 131 -11.05 4.38 -6.81
CA VAL A 131 -10.62 4.06 -5.42
C VAL A 131 -11.75 4.45 -4.47
N THR A 132 -12.18 3.49 -3.65
CA THR A 132 -13.22 3.69 -2.63
C THR A 132 -12.63 3.62 -1.24
N ASP A 133 -13.34 4.15 -0.25
CA ASP A 133 -13.09 3.85 1.14
C ASP A 133 -13.47 2.39 1.49
N ASP A 134 -13.43 2.09 2.78
CA ASP A 134 -13.74 0.76 3.30
C ASP A 134 -15.26 0.47 3.32
N GLN A 135 -16.08 1.50 3.13
CA GLN A 135 -17.54 1.43 2.99
C GLN A 135 -17.98 1.31 1.52
N GLY A 136 -17.04 1.39 0.58
CA GLY A 136 -17.32 1.35 -0.85
C GLY A 136 -17.70 2.70 -1.45
N GLU A 137 -17.61 3.78 -0.68
CA GLU A 137 -17.87 5.14 -1.17
C GLU A 137 -16.67 5.65 -1.95
N LYS A 138 -16.93 6.31 -3.08
CA LYS A 138 -15.86 6.84 -3.94
C LYS A 138 -15.06 7.89 -3.18
N LEU A 139 -13.75 7.75 -3.14
CA LEU A 139 -12.87 8.78 -2.60
C LEU A 139 -12.74 9.90 -3.63
N ILE A 140 -13.53 10.96 -3.40
CA ILE A 140 -13.67 12.06 -4.35
C ILE A 140 -13.09 13.40 -3.87
N GLU A 141 -12.78 13.58 -2.59
CA GLU A 141 -12.14 14.79 -2.05
C GLU A 141 -11.75 14.58 -0.59
N TYR A 142 -10.87 15.43 -0.06
CA TYR A 142 -10.44 15.47 1.33
C TYR A 142 -9.86 14.14 1.84
N PHE A 143 -8.82 13.69 1.17
CA PHE A 143 -8.02 12.54 1.59
C PHE A 143 -6.53 12.84 1.49
N GLY A 144 -5.74 12.12 2.28
CA GLY A 144 -4.28 12.14 2.27
C GLY A 144 -3.72 10.78 1.87
N MET A 145 -2.61 10.80 1.14
CA MET A 145 -1.83 9.62 0.81
C MET A 145 -0.41 9.78 1.35
N GLY A 146 0.10 8.69 1.94
CA GLY A 146 1.49 8.56 2.34
C GLY A 146 2.17 7.50 1.49
N PHE A 147 3.08 7.92 0.63
CA PHE A 147 3.86 7.08 -0.26
C PHE A 147 5.20 6.75 0.37
N SER A 148 5.63 5.49 0.26
CA SER A 148 6.94 5.01 0.70
C SER A 148 7.58 4.16 -0.39
N SER A 149 8.84 4.47 -0.71
CA SER A 149 9.66 3.77 -1.71
C SER A 149 11.15 4.05 -1.44
N GLN A 150 12.01 3.50 -2.28
CA GLN A 150 13.41 3.86 -2.42
C GLN A 150 13.66 4.32 -3.84
N ILE A 151 14.37 5.44 -3.98
CA ILE A 151 14.86 5.89 -5.28
C ILE A 151 16.24 5.28 -5.54
N ARG A 152 16.39 4.61 -6.68
CA ARG A 152 17.64 4.03 -7.16
C ARG A 152 17.87 4.38 -8.62
N LEU A 153 19.13 4.47 -9.05
CA LEU A 153 19.47 4.57 -10.47
C LEU A 153 19.37 3.19 -11.14
N ALA A 154 18.70 3.11 -12.28
CA ALA A 154 18.77 1.95 -13.15
C ALA A 154 20.14 1.92 -13.86
N SER A 155 20.41 0.85 -14.61
CA SER A 155 21.70 0.67 -15.31
C SER A 155 22.02 1.77 -16.32
N GLU A 156 20.98 2.37 -16.89
CA GLU A 156 21.03 3.40 -17.93
C GLU A 156 21.08 4.83 -17.38
N ASP A 157 20.76 5.03 -16.10
CA ASP A 157 20.69 6.37 -15.52
C ASP A 157 22.05 6.80 -14.97
N PRO A 158 22.63 7.93 -15.41
CA PRO A 158 23.99 8.31 -15.04
C PRO A 158 24.14 8.75 -13.57
N ALA A 159 25.06 8.12 -12.84
CA ALA A 159 25.44 8.52 -11.47
C ALA A 159 25.89 9.99 -11.36
N GLY A 160 25.57 10.64 -10.23
CA GLY A 160 25.94 12.02 -9.89
C GLY A 160 24.80 12.78 -9.22
N ASP A 161 24.81 14.10 -9.30
CA ASP A 161 23.84 14.94 -8.60
C ASP A 161 22.55 15.13 -9.39
N TYR A 162 21.44 15.11 -8.66
CA TYR A 162 20.09 15.29 -9.17
C TYR A 162 19.34 16.36 -8.39
N GLU A 163 18.44 17.06 -9.07
CA GLU A 163 17.41 17.89 -8.45
C GLU A 163 16.06 17.21 -8.62
N PHE A 164 15.20 17.32 -7.60
CA PHE A 164 13.84 16.79 -7.60
C PHE A 164 12.81 17.92 -7.60
N ALA A 165 11.64 17.64 -8.14
CA ALA A 165 10.47 18.50 -8.05
C ALA A 165 9.18 17.69 -7.99
N LEU A 166 8.16 18.24 -7.36
CA LEU A 166 6.81 17.71 -7.33
C LEU A 166 5.86 18.68 -8.03
N LEU A 167 5.12 18.18 -9.02
CA LEU A 167 3.93 18.87 -9.53
C LEU A 167 2.73 18.28 -8.81
N SER A 168 2.07 19.05 -7.97
CA SER A 168 0.96 18.56 -7.17
C SER A 168 -0.23 19.52 -7.08
N ASP A 169 -1.42 18.94 -6.99
CA ASP A 169 -2.71 19.58 -6.69
C ASP A 169 -3.46 18.63 -5.73
N ASP A 170 -3.59 18.92 -4.44
CA ASP A 170 -3.10 20.11 -3.69
C ASP A 170 -1.67 19.88 -3.17
N GLY A 171 -1.48 19.92 -1.84
CA GLY A 171 -0.17 20.02 -1.22
C GLY A 171 0.57 18.70 -1.04
N THR A 172 1.90 18.79 -1.07
CA THR A 172 2.79 17.64 -0.85
C THR A 172 4.03 17.99 -0.04
N THR A 173 4.59 17.01 0.66
CA THR A 173 5.95 17.07 1.20
C THR A 173 6.73 15.84 0.75
N MET A 174 8.01 16.01 0.38
CA MET A 174 8.93 14.90 0.11
C MET A 174 10.05 14.88 1.14
N HIS A 175 10.27 13.71 1.72
CA HIS A 175 11.44 13.38 2.53
C HIS A 175 12.32 12.40 1.77
N ILE A 176 13.64 12.56 1.88
CA ILE A 176 14.61 11.61 1.32
C ILE A 176 15.79 11.41 2.28
N GLY A 177 16.39 10.21 2.28
CA GLY A 177 17.59 9.94 3.07
C GLY A 177 17.98 8.47 3.15
N THR A 178 18.77 8.12 4.17
CA THR A 178 19.23 6.76 4.45
C THR A 178 19.00 6.42 5.92
N ASP A 179 18.70 5.16 6.23
CA ASP A 179 18.80 4.58 7.59
C ASP A 179 18.15 5.43 8.68
N GLY A 180 16.90 5.84 8.47
CA GLY A 180 16.11 6.60 9.45
C GLY A 180 16.49 8.10 9.56
N GLN A 181 17.56 8.55 8.90
CA GLN A 181 17.89 9.97 8.77
C GLN A 181 17.34 10.53 7.47
N ARG A 182 16.07 10.92 7.51
CA ARG A 182 15.35 11.55 6.41
C ARG A 182 15.30 13.06 6.62
N LYS A 183 15.57 13.83 5.57
CA LYS A 183 15.38 15.30 5.58
C LYS A 183 14.22 15.68 4.66
N VAL A 184 13.52 16.77 4.99
CA VAL A 184 12.57 17.40 4.08
C VAL A 184 13.35 17.92 2.88
N LEU A 185 13.08 17.37 1.70
CA LEU A 185 13.68 17.81 0.44
C LEU A 185 12.79 18.86 -0.24
N ILE A 186 11.48 18.62 -0.27
CA ILE A 186 10.47 19.48 -0.90
C ILE A 186 9.36 19.71 0.13
N ASP A 187 9.00 20.97 0.37
CA ASP A 187 7.79 21.37 1.08
C ASP A 187 6.95 22.18 0.09
N ASN A 188 5.84 21.58 -0.34
CA ASN A 188 4.88 22.14 -1.29
C ASN A 188 3.47 22.06 -0.68
N GLU A 189 3.33 22.32 0.63
CA GLU A 189 2.06 22.21 1.37
C GLU A 189 1.08 23.37 1.09
N GLY A 190 -0.16 23.21 1.59
CA GLY A 190 -1.24 24.19 1.46
C GLY A 190 -2.19 23.90 0.31
N ASP A 191 -3.31 24.61 0.29
CA ASP A 191 -4.31 24.52 -0.78
C ASP A 191 -3.82 25.33 -1.99
N HIS A 192 -3.69 24.68 -3.15
CA HIS A 192 -3.25 25.35 -4.37
C HIS A 192 -3.59 24.53 -5.62
N PRO A 193 -3.87 25.20 -6.75
CA PRO A 193 -3.89 24.51 -8.03
C PRO A 193 -2.50 23.92 -8.32
N THR A 194 -2.39 23.06 -9.33
CA THR A 194 -1.12 22.39 -9.69
C THR A 194 0.08 23.34 -9.56
N ARG A 195 0.99 23.03 -8.63
CA ARG A 195 2.18 23.85 -8.33
C ARG A 195 3.45 23.02 -8.39
N MET A 196 4.51 23.59 -8.93
CA MET A 196 5.85 23.00 -8.92
C MET A 196 6.59 23.32 -7.62
N GLY A 197 6.62 22.39 -6.67
CA GLY A 197 7.53 22.44 -5.53
C GLY A 197 8.90 21.88 -5.92
N CYS A 198 9.99 22.60 -5.65
CA CYS A 198 11.34 22.13 -5.98
C CYS A 198 12.12 21.76 -4.74
N ALA A 199 13.10 20.88 -4.93
CA ALA A 199 14.04 20.53 -3.90
C ALA A 199 14.87 21.75 -3.46
N ASN A 200 15.04 21.89 -2.15
CA ASN A 200 15.93 22.91 -1.57
C ASN A 200 17.42 22.53 -1.68
N ASP A 201 17.71 21.26 -1.95
CA ASP A 201 19.05 20.71 -2.07
C ASP A 201 19.17 19.77 -3.28
N ARG A 202 20.41 19.58 -3.74
CA ARG A 202 20.76 18.50 -4.66
C ARG A 202 20.89 17.18 -3.91
N VAL A 203 20.60 16.08 -4.61
CA VAL A 203 20.71 14.72 -4.09
C VAL A 203 21.73 13.97 -4.93
N SER A 204 22.77 13.43 -4.30
CA SER A 204 23.75 12.59 -4.99
C SER A 204 23.23 11.17 -5.10
N LEU A 205 23.09 10.67 -6.33
CA LEU A 205 22.65 9.31 -6.62
C LEU A 205 23.80 8.50 -7.21
N GLN A 206 23.99 7.29 -6.70
CA GLN A 206 25.03 6.35 -7.14
C GLN A 206 24.38 5.00 -7.50
N HIS A 207 24.97 4.27 -8.45
CA HIS A 207 24.51 2.91 -8.75
C HIS A 207 24.69 2.00 -7.54
N GLY A 208 23.73 1.09 -7.35
CA GLY A 208 23.73 0.15 -6.23
C GLY A 208 23.38 0.75 -4.87
N GLN A 209 23.13 2.06 -4.80
CA GLN A 209 22.62 2.73 -3.60
C GLN A 209 21.13 3.07 -3.76
N GLY A 210 20.36 2.88 -2.69
CA GLY A 210 18.98 3.32 -2.60
C GLY A 210 18.81 4.34 -1.49
N LEU A 211 18.06 5.40 -1.79
CA LEU A 211 17.65 6.39 -0.81
C LEU A 211 16.19 6.17 -0.48
N ASP A 212 15.87 6.02 0.81
CA ASP A 212 14.50 5.97 1.28
C ASP A 212 13.80 7.29 0.95
N MET A 213 12.60 7.17 0.39
CA MET A 213 11.76 8.29 -0.02
C MET A 213 10.37 8.12 0.59
N ASP A 214 9.90 9.18 1.24
CA ASP A 214 8.51 9.29 1.66
C ASP A 214 7.90 10.57 1.11
N ILE A 215 6.72 10.44 0.51
CA ILE A 215 5.95 11.57 0.04
C ILE A 215 4.60 11.56 0.72
N THR A 216 4.21 12.69 1.31
CA THR A 216 2.84 12.91 1.75
C THR A 216 2.16 13.81 0.73
N TYR A 217 0.91 13.52 0.42
CA TYR A 217 0.07 14.23 -0.54
C TYR A 217 -1.32 14.38 0.07
N PHE A 218 -2.00 15.50 -0.20
CA PHE A 218 -3.45 15.55 0.00
C PHE A 218 -4.17 16.14 -1.21
N GLN A 219 -5.41 15.73 -1.34
CA GLN A 219 -6.38 16.34 -2.23
C GLN A 219 -7.46 17.00 -1.38
N GLY A 220 -7.62 18.31 -1.53
CA GLY A 220 -8.74 19.08 -1.01
C GLY A 220 -9.98 18.95 -1.90
N PRO A 221 -10.63 20.05 -2.29
CA PRO A 221 -11.85 20.02 -3.11
C PRO A 221 -11.67 19.30 -4.46
N ARG A 222 -12.74 18.65 -4.92
CA ARG A 222 -12.80 17.81 -6.15
C ARG A 222 -12.69 18.55 -7.50
N MET A 223 -11.72 19.44 -7.68
CA MET A 223 -11.59 20.24 -8.90
C MET A 223 -10.63 19.62 -9.91
N HIS A 224 -9.37 19.45 -9.51
CA HIS A 224 -8.30 18.90 -10.32
C HIS A 224 -7.48 17.93 -9.48
N ILE A 225 -6.65 17.15 -10.14
CA ILE A 225 -5.64 16.32 -9.49
C ILE A 225 -4.34 16.41 -10.28
N ALA A 226 -3.23 16.49 -9.56
CA ALA A 226 -1.89 16.32 -10.10
C ALA A 226 -1.00 15.70 -9.03
N MET A 227 -0.17 14.75 -9.45
CA MET A 227 0.87 14.18 -8.61
C MET A 227 1.97 13.59 -9.49
N MET A 228 3.03 14.38 -9.71
CA MET A 228 4.18 13.96 -10.50
C MET A 228 5.48 14.18 -9.74
N LEU A 229 6.26 13.12 -9.55
CA LEU A 229 7.66 13.24 -9.15
C LEU A 229 8.53 13.41 -10.39
N MET A 230 9.21 14.54 -10.45
CA MET A 230 10.16 14.86 -11.50
C MET A 230 11.58 14.88 -10.95
N TRP A 231 12.54 14.54 -11.81
CA TRP A 231 13.96 14.70 -11.53
C TRP A 231 14.70 15.28 -12.73
N ARG A 232 15.88 15.83 -12.49
CA ARG A 232 16.87 16.11 -13.52
C ARG A 232 18.26 15.88 -12.99
N LYS A 233 19.16 15.38 -13.84
CA LYS A 233 20.59 15.37 -13.54
C LYS A 233 21.13 16.79 -13.63
N VAL A 234 22.01 17.16 -12.71
CA VAL A 234 22.61 18.49 -12.62
C VAL A 234 24.12 18.44 -12.45
N ASP A 235 24.75 19.56 -12.76
CA ASP A 235 26.17 19.82 -12.56
C ASP A 235 26.39 21.26 -12.04
N ALA A 236 27.64 21.70 -11.98
CA ALA A 236 27.98 23.05 -11.54
C ALA A 236 27.48 24.16 -12.49
N ALA A 237 27.23 23.86 -13.77
CA ALA A 237 26.74 24.81 -14.76
C ALA A 237 25.20 24.91 -14.80
N THR A 238 24.51 23.93 -14.21
CA THR A 238 23.06 23.86 -14.20
C THR A 238 22.46 25.01 -13.40
N ARG A 239 21.60 25.79 -14.05
CA ARG A 239 20.92 26.95 -13.45
C ARG A 239 19.71 26.52 -12.63
N THR A 240 19.39 27.30 -11.60
CA THR A 240 18.15 27.20 -10.83
C THR A 240 16.93 27.18 -11.75
N GLU A 241 15.95 26.33 -11.42
CA GLU A 241 14.73 26.19 -12.23
C GLU A 241 13.83 27.43 -12.12
N PRO A 242 13.62 28.19 -13.21
CA PRO A 242 12.81 29.41 -13.17
C PRO A 242 11.30 29.16 -12.96
N LEU A 243 10.82 27.93 -13.19
CA LEU A 243 9.40 27.58 -13.00
C LEU A 243 9.07 27.15 -11.56
N CYS A 244 10.05 27.16 -10.65
CA CYS A 244 9.79 26.81 -9.26
C CYS A 244 8.72 27.71 -8.64
N GLY A 245 7.76 27.13 -7.92
CA GLY A 245 6.62 27.82 -7.34
C GLY A 245 5.55 28.29 -8.34
N THR A 246 5.75 28.08 -9.65
CA THR A 246 4.72 28.35 -10.65
C THR A 246 3.51 27.46 -10.36
N SER A 247 2.32 28.08 -10.33
CA SER A 247 1.06 27.43 -9.95
C SER A 247 -0.04 27.76 -10.95
N GLY A 248 -0.91 26.79 -11.21
CA GLY A 248 -2.09 26.91 -12.07
C GLY A 248 -2.46 25.58 -12.73
N ASN A 249 -3.76 25.32 -12.86
CA ASN A 249 -4.24 24.04 -13.41
C ASN A 249 -4.01 23.87 -14.91
N ASP A 250 -3.76 24.97 -15.62
CA ASP A 250 -3.32 24.96 -17.02
C ASP A 250 -1.83 25.36 -17.14
N ALA A 251 -1.09 25.46 -16.02
CA ALA A 251 0.29 25.95 -16.04
C ALA A 251 1.23 24.98 -16.76
N PHE A 252 1.06 23.67 -16.56
CA PHE A 252 1.95 22.63 -17.09
C PHE A 252 1.25 21.71 -18.08
N PHE A 253 -0.03 21.40 -17.85
CA PHE A 253 -0.86 20.54 -18.70
C PHE A 253 -2.24 21.16 -18.84
N ASN A 254 -2.90 20.91 -19.96
CA ASN A 254 -4.28 21.33 -20.18
C ASN A 254 -5.25 20.25 -19.69
N PRO A 255 -5.98 20.46 -18.58
CA PRO A 255 -6.88 19.48 -18.00
C PRO A 255 -8.12 19.22 -18.86
N ASP A 256 -8.49 20.17 -19.73
CA ASP A 256 -9.64 20.08 -20.64
C ASP A 256 -9.29 19.38 -21.98
N ASP A 257 -8.00 19.18 -22.28
CA ASP A 257 -7.50 18.49 -23.48
C ASP A 257 -6.66 17.27 -23.08
N ASN A 258 -7.25 16.36 -22.29
CA ASN A 258 -6.64 15.09 -21.86
C ASN A 258 -5.21 15.26 -21.31
N SER A 259 -5.02 16.23 -20.42
CA SER A 259 -3.72 16.56 -19.82
C SER A 259 -2.62 16.86 -20.84
N LYS A 260 -2.95 17.46 -21.97
CA LYS A 260 -1.96 17.77 -23.01
C LYS A 260 -0.87 18.70 -22.49
N PRO A 261 0.43 18.41 -22.72
CA PRO A 261 1.50 19.24 -22.21
C PRO A 261 1.56 20.65 -22.80
N ASN A 262 1.63 21.65 -21.92
CA ASN A 262 1.77 23.07 -22.27
C ASN A 262 3.24 23.50 -22.40
N SER A 263 3.45 24.78 -22.73
CA SER A 263 4.79 25.32 -22.97
C SER A 263 5.72 25.22 -21.77
N ASN A 264 5.20 25.34 -20.54
CA ASN A 264 6.03 25.26 -19.34
C ASN A 264 6.55 23.85 -19.10
N TYR A 265 5.71 22.82 -19.28
CA TYR A 265 6.18 21.44 -19.19
C TYR A 265 7.22 21.12 -20.28
N LYS A 266 6.97 21.53 -21.53
CA LYS A 266 7.96 21.37 -22.63
C LYS A 266 9.28 22.07 -22.33
N LYS A 267 9.23 23.24 -21.68
CA LYS A 267 10.41 23.97 -21.19
C LYS A 267 11.15 23.19 -20.09
N LEU A 268 10.44 22.53 -19.16
CA LEU A 268 11.06 21.64 -18.17
C LEU A 268 11.81 20.52 -18.86
N LEU A 269 11.16 19.82 -19.81
CA LEU A 269 11.79 18.74 -20.59
C LEU A 269 13.06 19.22 -21.31
N SER A 270 13.00 20.40 -21.94
CA SER A 270 14.17 20.99 -22.63
C SER A 270 15.34 21.32 -21.69
N ARG A 271 15.09 21.42 -20.39
CA ARG A 271 16.09 21.65 -19.33
C ARG A 271 16.49 20.35 -18.61
N GLY A 272 16.16 19.19 -19.17
CA GLY A 272 16.56 17.89 -18.66
C GLY A 272 15.68 17.33 -17.54
N TRP A 273 14.57 18.00 -17.22
CA TRP A 273 13.56 17.40 -16.32
C TRP A 273 12.83 16.27 -17.02
N ALA A 274 12.54 15.22 -16.26
CA ALA A 274 11.66 14.14 -16.68
C ALA A 274 10.88 13.62 -15.47
N PRO A 275 9.70 13.01 -15.66
CA PRO A 275 9.12 12.14 -14.64
C PRO A 275 10.13 11.06 -14.22
N VAL A 276 10.18 10.74 -12.93
CA VAL A 276 10.97 9.60 -12.46
C VAL A 276 10.35 8.32 -13.03
N PRO A 277 11.08 7.48 -13.78
CA PRO A 277 10.48 6.30 -14.39
C PRO A 277 10.21 5.19 -13.37
N ALA A 278 9.22 4.32 -13.66
CA ALA A 278 8.80 3.22 -12.79
C ALA A 278 9.95 2.33 -12.28
N ARG A 279 10.91 2.02 -13.16
CA ARG A 279 12.11 1.22 -12.85
C ARG A 279 13.01 1.78 -11.73
N ASN A 280 12.84 3.07 -11.39
CA ASN A 280 13.65 3.76 -10.37
C ASN A 280 13.01 3.72 -8.97
N TYR A 281 11.77 3.23 -8.87
CA TYR A 281 11.10 3.03 -7.60
C TYR A 281 11.28 1.60 -7.12
N PHE A 282 11.68 1.44 -5.86
CA PHE A 282 11.89 0.16 -5.20
C PHE A 282 11.20 0.13 -3.84
N LEU A 283 10.62 -1.00 -3.46
CA LEU A 283 10.03 -1.13 -2.13
C LEU A 283 11.15 -1.26 -1.07
N PRO A 284 10.97 -0.65 0.12
CA PRO A 284 11.98 -0.70 1.17
C PRO A 284 12.02 -2.08 1.83
N GLY A 285 13.20 -2.70 1.82
CA GLY A 285 13.48 -3.96 2.51
C GLY A 285 12.97 -5.22 1.79
N GLN A 286 13.60 -6.36 2.07
CA GLN A 286 13.25 -7.64 1.41
C GLN A 286 11.91 -8.22 1.85
N ALA A 287 11.39 -7.80 3.01
CA ALA A 287 10.13 -8.29 3.55
C ALA A 287 8.90 -7.66 2.87
N VAL A 288 9.06 -6.52 2.20
CA VAL A 288 7.98 -5.86 1.46
C VAL A 288 8.10 -6.27 -0.01
N PHE A 289 7.02 -6.79 -0.58
CA PHE A 289 6.92 -7.09 -2.00
C PHE A 289 5.73 -6.36 -2.60
N ASN A 290 5.79 -6.11 -3.90
CA ASN A 290 4.70 -5.54 -4.66
C ASN A 290 3.77 -6.68 -5.09
N PRO A 291 2.56 -6.80 -4.53
CA PRO A 291 1.62 -7.83 -4.93
C PRO A 291 1.06 -7.60 -6.33
N CYS A 292 1.33 -6.46 -6.99
CA CYS A 292 0.77 -6.08 -8.28
C CYS A 292 1.59 -6.52 -9.49
N VAL A 293 2.66 -7.29 -9.29
CA VAL A 293 3.35 -7.93 -10.42
C VAL A 293 2.42 -8.87 -11.17
N SER A 294 2.61 -8.93 -12.49
CA SER A 294 2.02 -9.98 -13.31
C SER A 294 2.97 -11.17 -13.37
N GLY A 295 2.53 -12.31 -12.88
CA GLY A 295 3.24 -13.58 -13.04
C GLY A 295 2.82 -14.33 -14.31
N GLU A 296 3.35 -15.54 -14.49
CA GLU A 296 2.92 -16.43 -15.58
C GLU A 296 1.45 -16.86 -15.37
N GLU A 297 0.68 -17.01 -16.46
CA GLU A 297 -0.74 -17.34 -16.37
C GLU A 297 -1.03 -18.51 -15.41
N LEU A 298 -1.93 -18.26 -14.45
CA LEU A 298 -2.39 -19.23 -13.47
C LEU A 298 -3.88 -19.50 -13.71
N THR A 299 -4.27 -20.77 -13.82
CA THR A 299 -5.67 -21.16 -14.01
C THR A 299 -6.14 -22.07 -12.88
N ILE A 300 -7.38 -21.89 -12.46
CA ILE A 300 -8.07 -22.74 -11.48
C ILE A 300 -9.05 -23.66 -12.22
N THR A 301 -9.09 -24.94 -11.83
CA THR A 301 -9.99 -25.95 -12.41
C THR A 301 -10.63 -26.81 -11.31
N GLY A 302 -11.83 -27.35 -11.60
CA GLY A 302 -12.48 -28.37 -10.77
C GLY A 302 -12.96 -27.89 -9.39
N GLY A 303 -13.22 -26.59 -9.22
CA GLY A 303 -13.75 -26.02 -7.98
C GLY A 303 -15.06 -26.69 -7.57
N ALA A 304 -15.08 -27.34 -6.41
CA ALA A 304 -16.24 -28.09 -5.92
C ALA A 304 -16.37 -28.01 -4.40
N ILE A 305 -17.60 -27.91 -3.92
CA ILE A 305 -17.93 -28.02 -2.50
C ILE A 305 -17.95 -29.51 -2.13
N VAL A 306 -17.19 -29.84 -1.09
CA VAL A 306 -17.09 -31.20 -0.53
C VAL A 306 -18.12 -31.39 0.57
N GLU A 307 -18.27 -30.40 1.46
CA GLU A 307 -19.17 -30.45 2.60
C GLU A 307 -19.68 -29.04 2.96
N VAL A 308 -20.91 -28.95 3.44
CA VAL A 308 -21.48 -27.73 4.04
C VAL A 308 -22.17 -28.10 5.34
N SER A 309 -21.90 -27.36 6.40
CA SER A 309 -22.60 -27.42 7.67
C SER A 309 -23.07 -26.03 8.09
N SER A 310 -23.76 -25.91 9.22
CA SER A 310 -24.32 -24.63 9.69
C SER A 310 -23.26 -23.54 9.92
N PHE A 311 -22.00 -23.91 10.15
CA PHE A 311 -20.93 -22.95 10.49
C PHE A 311 -19.64 -23.17 9.68
N GLN A 312 -19.62 -24.12 8.75
CA GLN A 312 -18.42 -24.45 7.98
C GLN A 312 -18.75 -24.89 6.55
N ALA A 313 -17.80 -24.72 5.65
CA ALA A 313 -17.83 -25.28 4.31
C ALA A 313 -16.46 -25.80 3.91
N GLU A 314 -16.41 -26.88 3.16
CA GLU A 314 -15.17 -27.43 2.63
C GLU A 314 -15.18 -27.37 1.11
N ILE A 315 -14.11 -26.84 0.53
CA ILE A 315 -13.96 -26.63 -0.92
C ILE A 315 -12.64 -27.20 -1.41
N GLN A 316 -12.66 -27.80 -2.60
CA GLN A 316 -11.47 -28.34 -3.27
C GLN A 316 -11.34 -27.79 -4.68
N TRP A 317 -10.10 -27.61 -5.15
CA TRP A 317 -9.79 -27.21 -6.52
C TRP A 317 -8.36 -27.60 -6.92
N ARG A 318 -8.03 -27.40 -8.19
CA ARG A 318 -6.67 -27.54 -8.72
C ARG A 318 -6.23 -26.29 -9.43
N THR A 319 -4.92 -26.08 -9.47
CA THR A 319 -4.27 -25.02 -10.24
C THR A 319 -3.34 -25.61 -11.29
N SER A 320 -3.09 -24.88 -12.39
CA SER A 320 -2.16 -25.29 -13.45
C SER A 320 -0.71 -25.43 -12.97
N ARG A 321 -0.34 -24.74 -11.89
CA ARG A 321 1.01 -24.65 -11.31
C ARG A 321 0.92 -24.46 -9.78
N PRO A 322 1.99 -24.71 -9.01
CA PRO A 322 1.97 -24.51 -7.57
C PRO A 322 1.60 -23.08 -7.15
N ALA A 323 0.58 -22.95 -6.29
CA ALA A 323 0.07 -21.68 -5.79
C ALA A 323 -0.49 -21.84 -4.36
N THR A 324 -0.84 -20.73 -3.71
CA THR A 324 -1.48 -20.72 -2.38
C THR A 324 -2.96 -21.13 -2.43
N SER A 325 -3.52 -21.41 -1.24
CA SER A 325 -4.93 -21.77 -1.07
C SER A 325 -5.65 -20.71 -0.25
N GLN A 326 -6.61 -20.00 -0.86
CA GLN A 326 -7.47 -19.03 -0.20
C GLN A 326 -8.89 -19.11 -0.80
N ALA A 327 -9.87 -18.54 -0.11
CA ALA A 327 -11.22 -18.37 -0.63
C ALA A 327 -11.75 -16.96 -0.33
N LEU A 328 -12.35 -16.34 -1.35
CA LEU A 328 -13.17 -15.15 -1.18
C LEU A 328 -14.60 -15.58 -0.85
N VAL A 329 -15.06 -15.23 0.34
CA VAL A 329 -16.38 -15.55 0.89
C VAL A 329 -17.20 -14.28 0.90
N HIS A 330 -18.35 -14.29 0.22
CA HIS A 330 -19.27 -13.17 0.13
C HIS A 330 -20.63 -13.57 0.69
N ARG A 331 -21.05 -12.93 1.79
CA ARG A 331 -22.36 -13.14 2.41
C ARG A 331 -23.40 -12.29 1.71
N LEU A 332 -24.48 -12.89 1.23
CA LEU A 332 -25.38 -12.23 0.28
C LEU A 332 -26.43 -11.35 0.95
N SER A 333 -27.09 -11.90 1.98
CA SER A 333 -27.07 -11.30 3.31
C SER A 333 -26.92 -9.79 3.43
N THR A 334 -25.70 -9.47 3.85
CA THR A 334 -25.22 -8.16 4.26
C THR A 334 -24.37 -7.50 3.17
N GLY A 335 -23.91 -8.28 2.17
CA GLY A 335 -22.91 -7.87 1.20
C GLY A 335 -21.47 -7.98 1.70
N ASP A 336 -21.25 -8.51 2.90
CA ASP A 336 -19.90 -8.59 3.50
C ASP A 336 -18.99 -9.54 2.72
N GLN A 337 -17.73 -9.14 2.56
CA GLN A 337 -16.71 -9.93 1.86
C GLN A 337 -15.48 -10.19 2.74
N TYR A 338 -15.04 -11.44 2.75
CA TYR A 338 -13.90 -11.92 3.52
C TYR A 338 -12.99 -12.73 2.61
N LEU A 339 -11.69 -12.45 2.64
CA LEU A 339 -10.69 -13.31 2.02
C LEU A 339 -10.02 -14.10 3.14
N THR A 340 -10.04 -15.43 3.07
CA THR A 340 -9.38 -16.27 4.06
C THR A 340 -7.87 -16.11 3.98
N ASP A 341 -7.19 -16.34 5.10
CA ASP A 341 -5.73 -16.40 5.13
C ASP A 341 -5.21 -17.58 4.30
N SER A 342 -4.06 -17.35 3.68
CA SER A 342 -3.24 -18.38 3.05
C SER A 342 -2.43 -19.13 4.12
N ASP A 343 -2.27 -20.44 3.93
CA ASP A 343 -1.36 -21.28 4.69
C ASP A 343 0.11 -21.11 4.30
N GLN A 344 0.41 -20.22 3.33
CA GLN A 344 1.72 -19.93 2.77
C GLN A 344 2.40 -21.13 2.09
N MET A 345 1.64 -22.12 1.64
CA MET A 345 2.17 -23.32 1.01
C MET A 345 1.72 -23.46 -0.44
N LEU A 346 2.70 -23.53 -1.33
CA LEU A 346 2.52 -23.66 -2.78
C LEU A 346 2.25 -25.11 -3.16
N ARG A 347 1.10 -25.34 -3.79
CA ARG A 347 0.61 -26.66 -4.22
C ARG A 347 -0.32 -26.53 -5.42
N SER A 348 -0.58 -27.64 -6.13
CA SER A 348 -1.49 -27.66 -7.30
C SER A 348 -2.82 -28.35 -7.03
N ALA A 349 -2.97 -28.98 -5.86
CA ALA A 349 -4.21 -29.56 -5.38
C ALA A 349 -4.52 -28.91 -4.02
N HIS A 350 -5.72 -28.38 -3.90
CA HIS A 350 -6.15 -27.55 -2.78
C HIS A 350 -7.39 -28.15 -2.16
N GLN A 351 -7.45 -28.07 -0.84
CA GLN A 351 -8.60 -28.43 -0.04
C GLN A 351 -8.61 -27.47 1.15
N LEU A 352 -9.67 -26.71 1.29
CA LEU A 352 -9.78 -25.63 2.26
C LEU A 352 -11.09 -25.81 3.04
N ARG A 353 -10.98 -25.87 4.36
CA ARG A 353 -12.12 -25.77 5.27
C ARG A 353 -12.28 -24.33 5.69
N ILE A 354 -13.43 -23.74 5.43
CA ILE A 354 -13.84 -22.39 5.83
C ILE A 354 -14.71 -22.54 7.08
N GLU A 355 -14.37 -21.81 8.14
CA GLU A 355 -15.07 -21.83 9.43
C GLU A 355 -15.64 -20.44 9.76
N GLY A 356 -16.56 -20.37 10.71
CA GLY A 356 -17.15 -19.09 11.16
C GLY A 356 -18.26 -18.56 10.25
N LEU A 357 -18.83 -19.42 9.39
CA LEU A 357 -20.07 -19.09 8.68
C LEU A 357 -21.24 -18.98 9.68
N GLU A 358 -22.29 -18.27 9.31
CA GLU A 358 -23.54 -18.20 10.08
C GLU A 358 -24.56 -19.17 9.51
N SER A 359 -25.40 -19.75 10.38
CA SER A 359 -26.45 -20.72 10.01
C SER A 359 -27.64 -20.02 9.34
N GLY A 360 -28.24 -20.65 8.33
CA GLY A 360 -29.38 -20.12 7.60
C GLY A 360 -29.04 -18.98 6.63
N GLU A 361 -27.78 -18.85 6.24
CA GLU A 361 -27.26 -17.79 5.38
C GLU A 361 -26.81 -18.33 4.02
N ASP A 362 -26.91 -17.48 2.99
CA ASP A 362 -26.40 -17.80 1.65
C ASP A 362 -25.06 -17.10 1.40
N TYR A 363 -24.11 -17.85 0.83
CA TYR A 363 -22.77 -17.37 0.50
C TYR A 363 -22.41 -17.65 -0.96
N ASP A 364 -21.65 -16.73 -1.56
CA ASP A 364 -20.79 -17.04 -2.71
C ASP A 364 -19.37 -17.32 -2.20
N ILE A 365 -18.84 -18.49 -2.53
CA ILE A 365 -17.45 -18.87 -2.26
C ILE A 365 -16.69 -18.94 -3.58
N GLN A 366 -15.57 -18.23 -3.66
CA GLN A 366 -14.71 -18.22 -4.85
C GLN A 366 -13.30 -18.66 -4.48
N PRO A 367 -12.75 -19.73 -5.08
CA PRO A 367 -11.34 -20.10 -4.90
C PRO A 367 -10.41 -18.97 -5.34
N VAL A 368 -9.37 -18.74 -4.55
CA VAL A 368 -8.32 -17.76 -4.83
C VAL A 368 -6.96 -18.43 -4.66
N SER A 369 -6.09 -18.28 -5.65
CA SER A 369 -4.74 -18.82 -5.61
C SER A 369 -3.72 -17.80 -6.13
N VAL A 370 -2.59 -17.71 -5.43
CA VAL A 370 -1.46 -16.82 -5.79
C VAL A 370 -0.19 -17.66 -5.93
N ALA A 371 0.48 -17.56 -7.08
CA ALA A 371 1.76 -18.22 -7.32
C ALA A 371 2.94 -17.40 -6.78
N GLU A 372 4.11 -18.03 -6.66
CA GLU A 372 5.33 -17.39 -6.14
C GLU A 372 5.80 -16.20 -6.98
N ASP A 373 5.59 -16.24 -8.30
CA ASP A 373 5.92 -15.13 -9.20
C ASP A 373 4.91 -13.97 -9.11
N GLY A 374 3.81 -14.15 -8.39
CA GLY A 374 2.73 -13.18 -8.19
C GLY A 374 1.56 -13.34 -9.16
N ALA A 375 1.54 -14.39 -9.99
CA ALA A 375 0.34 -14.72 -10.76
C ALA A 375 -0.84 -15.00 -9.84
N LYS A 376 -2.03 -14.54 -10.23
CA LYS A 376 -3.26 -14.67 -9.45
C LYS A 376 -4.33 -15.32 -10.29
N ALA A 377 -5.10 -16.18 -9.67
CA ALA A 377 -6.26 -16.79 -10.29
C ALA A 377 -7.45 -16.73 -9.34
N LEU A 378 -8.62 -16.41 -9.89
CA LEU A 378 -9.91 -16.51 -9.21
C LEU A 378 -10.72 -17.59 -9.93
N GLY A 379 -11.20 -18.58 -9.17
CA GLY A 379 -12.06 -19.63 -9.69
C GLY A 379 -13.48 -19.14 -9.99
N GLU A 380 -14.34 -20.05 -10.44
CA GLU A 380 -15.78 -19.75 -10.52
C GLU A 380 -16.38 -19.57 -9.12
N LYS A 381 -17.41 -18.72 -9.02
CA LYS A 381 -18.17 -18.55 -7.78
C LYS A 381 -19.08 -19.75 -7.58
N ILE A 382 -19.04 -20.32 -6.38
CA ILE A 382 -19.88 -21.43 -5.97
C ILE A 382 -20.84 -20.94 -4.88
N ARG A 383 -22.14 -21.00 -5.17
CA ARG A 383 -23.18 -20.65 -4.21
C ARG A 383 -23.39 -21.79 -3.22
N ILE A 384 -23.44 -21.48 -1.93
CA ILE A 384 -23.88 -22.39 -0.87
C ILE A 384 -24.92 -21.75 0.03
N SER A 385 -25.67 -22.60 0.74
CA SER A 385 -26.60 -22.21 1.81
C SER A 385 -26.22 -23.01 3.06
N THR A 386 -25.99 -22.35 4.18
CA THR A 386 -25.74 -23.03 5.45
C THR A 386 -27.06 -23.53 6.06
N PRO A 387 -27.14 -24.79 6.52
CA PRO A 387 -28.33 -25.34 7.16
C PRO A 387 -28.75 -24.62 8.44
#